data_AF-A0A7W3LYF7-F1
#
_entry.id   AF-A0A7W3LYF7-F1
#
_cell.length_a   1.000
_cell.length_b   1.000
_cell.length_c   1.000
_cell.angle_alpha   90.00
_cell.angle_beta   90.00
_cell.angle_gamma   90.00
#
_symmetry.space_group_name_H-M   'P 1'
#
loop_
_entity.id
_entity.type
_entity.pdbx_description
1 polymer ?
#
loop_
_entity_poly.entity_id
_entity_poly.type
_entity_poly.pdbx_seq_one_letter_code
_entity_poly.pdbx_strand_id
1 'polypeptide(L)'
;MSIPLIRRTAEELARQQDLHQRLAAAYYALELIENAVQELAFLDAPDPPPRWAAVQRHVAHARAALAAVPSLRWPITSPPPTVALAIDDPATVTGELLTLAEVLTMALLESARQASEPHDAFATLRATLRVHGLCLELHRSRATSSALPGDNHG
;
A
#
# COMPACT_ATOMS: atom_id res chain seq x y z
N MET A 1 -1.46 16.58 -5.66
CA MET A 1 -0.12 16.12 -6.13
C MET A 1 0.25 14.81 -5.45
N SER A 2 -0.62 13.79 -5.53
CA SER A 2 -0.43 12.53 -4.80
C SER A 2 -0.08 11.35 -5.71
N ILE A 3 -0.59 11.33 -6.95
CA ILE A 3 -0.18 10.33 -7.95
C ILE A 3 1.35 10.34 -8.20
N PRO A 4 2.03 11.49 -8.41
CA PRO A 4 3.48 11.50 -8.59
C PRO A 4 4.25 10.95 -7.39
N LEU A 5 3.72 11.14 -6.17
CA LEU A 5 4.31 10.58 -4.96
C LEU A 5 4.19 9.05 -4.95
N ILE A 6 3.00 8.51 -5.25
CA ILE A 6 2.75 7.06 -5.34
C ILE A 6 3.68 6.41 -6.36
N ARG A 7 3.79 6.99 -7.56
CA ARG A 7 4.69 6.49 -8.62
C ARG A 7 6.14 6.50 -8.19
N ARG A 8 6.62 7.62 -7.62
CA ARG A 8 8.00 7.75 -7.15
C ARG A 8 8.31 6.72 -6.05
N THR A 9 7.37 6.46 -5.15
CA THR A 9 7.55 5.44 -4.11
C THR A 9 7.62 4.03 -4.70
N ALA A 10 6.80 3.72 -5.71
CA ALA A 10 6.89 2.44 -6.42
C ALA A 10 8.25 2.30 -7.14
N GLU A 11 8.71 3.35 -7.84
CA GLU A 11 10.03 3.38 -8.48
C GLU A 11 11.17 3.18 -7.48
N GLU A 12 11.08 3.81 -6.29
CA GLU A 12 12.09 3.65 -5.25
C GLU A 12 12.12 2.21 -4.73
N LEU A 13 10.96 1.61 -4.44
CA LEU A 13 10.87 0.22 -4.00
C LEU A 13 11.43 -0.80 -5.01
N ALA A 14 11.29 -0.50 -6.30
CA ALA A 14 11.79 -1.35 -7.39
C ALA A 14 13.32 -1.31 -7.53
N ARG A 15 14.01 -0.36 -6.90
CA ARG A 15 15.47 -0.27 -6.96
C ARG A 15 16.13 -1.35 -6.13
N GLN A 16 17.37 -1.68 -6.50
CA GLN A 16 18.22 -2.49 -5.66
C GLN A 16 18.61 -1.70 -4.41
N GLN A 17 18.29 -2.26 -3.25
CA GLN A 17 18.51 -1.66 -1.94
C GLN A 17 19.06 -2.72 -0.99
N ASP A 18 19.77 -2.28 0.05
CA ASP A 18 20.06 -3.15 1.18
C ASP A 18 18.79 -3.43 2.00
N LEU A 19 18.87 -4.41 2.92
CA LEU A 19 17.73 -4.83 3.72
C LEU A 19 17.12 -3.68 4.53
N HIS A 20 17.95 -2.83 5.14
CA HIS A 20 17.48 -1.74 6.01
C HIS A 20 16.73 -0.68 5.21
N GLN A 21 17.32 -0.25 4.08
CA GLN A 21 16.72 0.71 3.16
C GLN A 21 15.39 0.19 2.62
N ARG A 22 15.35 -1.09 2.24
CA ARG A 22 14.15 -1.73 1.70
C ARG A 22 13.02 -1.86 2.70
N LEU A 23 13.32 -2.24 3.94
CA LEU A 23 12.32 -2.29 5.01
C LEU A 23 11.77 -0.89 5.34
N ALA A 24 12.62 0.14 5.35
CA ALA A 24 12.20 1.52 5.57
C ALA A 24 11.31 2.03 4.41
N ALA A 25 11.71 1.78 3.16
CA ALA A 25 10.92 2.13 1.99
C ALA A 25 9.57 1.39 1.96
N ALA A 26 9.56 0.10 2.35
CA ALA A 26 8.34 -0.70 2.45
C ALA A 26 7.39 -0.16 3.53
N TYR A 27 7.93 0.24 4.68
CA TYR A 27 7.14 0.86 5.74
C TYR A 27 6.53 2.19 5.28
N TYR A 28 7.33 3.05 4.65
CA TYR A 28 6.86 4.32 4.09
C TYR A 28 5.76 4.12 3.04
N ALA A 29 5.91 3.12 2.16
CA ALA A 29 4.89 2.79 1.16
C ALA A 29 3.57 2.35 1.79
N LEU A 30 3.61 1.58 2.88
CA LEU A 30 2.41 1.24 3.63
C LEU A 30 1.73 2.47 4.24
N GLU A 31 2.50 3.41 4.82
CA GLU A 31 1.94 4.68 5.30
C GLU A 31 1.27 5.48 4.19
N LEU A 32 1.88 5.51 3.00
CA LEU A 32 1.34 6.21 1.85
C LEU A 32 0.02 5.58 1.39
N ILE A 33 -0.05 4.24 1.35
CA ILE A 33 -1.29 3.53 1.00
C ILE A 33 -2.37 3.80 2.07
N GLU A 34 -2.04 3.76 3.36
CA GLU A 34 -2.99 4.01 4.43
C GLU A 34 -3.63 5.40 4.31
N ASN A 35 -2.79 6.43 4.17
CA ASN A 35 -3.24 7.82 4.07
C ASN A 35 -4.07 8.03 2.80
N ALA A 36 -3.66 7.46 1.67
CA ALA A 36 -4.43 7.55 0.42
C ALA A 36 -5.78 6.84 0.51
N VAL A 37 -5.85 5.67 1.16
CA VAL A 37 -7.10 4.94 1.34
C VAL A 37 -8.03 5.67 2.30
N GLN A 38 -7.51 6.32 3.34
CA GLN A 38 -8.31 7.17 4.22
C GLN A 38 -8.92 8.36 3.47
N GLU A 39 -8.16 9.03 2.60
CA GLU A 39 -8.67 10.09 1.74
C GLU A 39 -9.71 9.56 0.73
N LEU A 40 -9.48 8.41 0.10
CA LEU A 40 -10.45 7.78 -0.82
C LEU A 40 -11.75 7.41 -0.09
N ALA A 41 -11.66 6.87 1.12
CA ALA A 41 -12.84 6.53 1.92
C ALA A 41 -13.69 7.76 2.27
N PHE A 42 -13.06 8.93 2.43
CA PHE A 42 -13.77 10.19 2.63
C PHE A 42 -14.42 10.70 1.34
N LEU A 43 -13.75 10.56 0.20
CA LEU A 43 -14.22 11.08 -1.11
C LEU A 43 -15.29 10.18 -1.77
N ASP A 44 -15.25 8.86 -1.57
CA ASP A 44 -16.12 7.86 -2.22
C ASP A 44 -17.37 7.51 -1.38
N ALA A 45 -17.88 8.47 -0.59
CA ALA A 45 -19.06 8.26 0.24
C ALA A 45 -20.37 8.30 -0.59
N PRO A 46 -21.30 7.33 -0.46
CA PRO A 46 -21.30 6.21 0.49
C PRO A 46 -20.60 4.94 -0.05
N ASP A 47 -19.46 4.59 0.55
CA ASP A 47 -18.72 3.36 0.23
C ASP A 47 -19.42 2.13 0.83
N PRO A 48 -19.88 1.15 0.02
CA PRO A 48 -20.48 -0.06 0.56
C PRO A 48 -19.41 -0.92 1.28
N PRO A 49 -19.68 -1.38 2.52
CA PRO A 49 -18.79 -2.32 3.20
C PRO A 49 -18.55 -3.57 2.35
N PRO A 50 -17.33 -4.16 2.32
CA PRO A 50 -16.17 -3.84 3.16
C PRO A 50 -15.02 -3.09 2.44
N ARG A 51 -15.22 -2.46 1.27
CA ARG A 51 -14.19 -1.94 0.35
C ARG A 51 -12.99 -1.26 1.03
N TRP A 52 -13.07 0.02 1.41
CA TRP A 52 -11.91 0.74 1.92
C TRP A 52 -11.49 0.29 3.33
N ALA A 53 -12.45 -0.14 4.16
CA ALA A 53 -12.19 -0.65 5.50
C ALA A 53 -11.36 -1.96 5.50
N ALA A 54 -11.57 -2.85 4.52
CA ALA A 54 -10.76 -4.04 4.35
C ALA A 54 -9.33 -3.67 3.97
N VAL A 55 -9.16 -2.76 3.01
CA VAL A 55 -7.84 -2.24 2.61
C VAL A 55 -7.10 -1.66 3.81
N GLN A 56 -7.71 -0.74 4.58
CA GLN A 56 -7.10 -0.14 5.78
C GLN A 56 -6.63 -1.20 6.79
N ARG A 57 -7.47 -2.19 7.09
CA ARG A 57 -7.12 -3.28 8.02
C ARG A 57 -5.94 -4.10 7.53
N HIS A 58 -5.84 -4.37 6.23
CA HIS A 58 -4.68 -5.06 5.66
C HIS A 58 -3.41 -4.21 5.76
N VAL A 59 -3.48 -2.91 5.46
CA VAL A 59 -2.33 -1.99 5.63
C VAL A 59 -1.86 -1.96 7.08
N ALA A 60 -2.77 -1.72 8.03
CA ALA A 60 -2.45 -1.61 9.45
C ALA A 60 -1.77 -2.89 9.98
N HIS A 61 -2.28 -4.07 9.59
CA HIS A 61 -1.66 -5.33 9.96
C HIS A 61 -0.29 -5.55 9.30
N ALA A 62 -0.10 -5.12 8.04
CA ALA A 62 1.20 -5.18 7.38
C ALA A 62 2.22 -4.27 8.09
N ARG A 63 1.81 -3.04 8.45
CA ARG A 63 2.65 -2.09 9.20
C ARG A 63 3.05 -2.63 10.56
N ALA A 64 2.09 -3.17 11.31
CA ALA A 64 2.37 -3.79 12.61
C ALA A 64 3.34 -4.97 12.48
N ALA A 65 3.23 -5.77 11.41
CA ALA A 65 4.16 -6.86 11.15
C ALA A 65 5.58 -6.35 10.85
N LEU A 66 5.73 -5.30 10.04
CA LEU A 66 7.04 -4.68 9.75
C LEU A 66 7.64 -3.94 10.94
N ALA A 67 6.81 -3.29 11.75
CA ALA A 67 7.29 -2.58 12.94
C ALA A 67 7.93 -3.52 13.97
N ALA A 68 7.56 -4.81 13.93
CA ALA A 68 8.14 -5.85 14.75
C ALA A 68 9.45 -6.44 14.16
N VAL A 69 9.97 -5.96 13.03
CA VAL A 69 11.23 -6.45 12.42
C VAL A 69 12.43 -5.77 13.08
N PRO A 70 13.32 -6.49 13.80
CA PRO A 70 14.54 -5.94 14.39
C PRO A 70 15.45 -5.19 13.42
N SER A 71 15.57 -5.67 12.18
CA SER A 71 16.35 -4.99 11.15
C SER A 71 15.74 -3.66 10.70
N LEU A 72 14.49 -3.34 11.04
CA LEU A 72 13.96 -2.00 10.79
C LEU A 72 14.49 -1.04 11.87
N ARG A 73 15.39 -0.14 11.47
CA ARG A 73 16.01 0.82 12.39
C ARG A 73 15.03 1.94 12.72
N TRP A 74 14.70 2.07 13.99
CA TRP A 74 13.89 3.15 14.52
C TRP A 74 14.76 4.27 15.11
N PRO A 75 14.35 5.55 14.99
CA PRO A 75 13.22 6.04 14.20
C PRO A 75 13.49 5.98 12.69
N ILE A 76 12.44 5.82 11.90
CA ILE A 76 12.53 6.05 10.45
C ILE A 76 12.70 7.56 10.25
N THR A 77 13.78 7.97 9.60
CA THR A 77 14.15 9.39 9.43
C THR A 77 13.35 10.12 8.35
N SER A 78 12.54 9.39 7.59
CA SER A 78 11.66 9.97 6.57
C SER A 78 10.39 10.53 7.21
N PRO A 79 9.96 11.75 6.86
CA PRO A 79 8.69 12.28 7.34
C PRO A 79 7.52 11.45 6.78
N PRO A 80 6.40 11.32 7.51
CA PRO A 80 5.22 10.62 7.02
C PRO A 80 4.71 11.22 5.69
N PRO A 81 4.20 10.40 4.77
CA PRO A 81 3.67 10.87 3.50
C PRO A 81 2.41 11.72 3.72
N THR A 82 2.35 12.90 3.10
CA THR A 82 1.13 13.71 3.04
C THR A 82 0.41 13.46 1.72
N VAL A 83 -0.87 13.10 1.79
CA VAL A 83 -1.70 12.77 0.63
C VAL A 83 -2.85 13.77 0.54
N ALA A 84 -3.16 14.25 -0.66
CA ALA A 84 -4.30 15.10 -0.96
C ALA A 84 -4.84 14.72 -2.34
N LEU A 85 -5.96 13.97 -2.34
CA LEU A 85 -6.54 13.34 -3.53
C LEU A 85 -7.69 14.12 -4.16
N ALA A 86 -8.10 15.26 -3.60
CA ALA A 86 -9.32 15.97 -3.98
C ALA A 86 -9.42 16.40 -5.47
N ILE A 87 -8.33 16.32 -6.23
CA ILE A 87 -8.27 16.66 -7.67
C ILE A 87 -8.05 15.44 -8.58
N ASP A 88 -7.75 14.27 -8.01
CA ASP A 88 -7.38 13.07 -8.74
C ASP A 88 -8.62 12.15 -8.87
N ASP A 89 -8.81 11.56 -10.05
CA ASP A 89 -9.88 10.57 -10.28
C ASP A 89 -9.68 9.32 -9.39
N PRO A 90 -10.68 8.90 -8.58
CA PRO A 90 -10.56 7.76 -7.68
C PRO A 90 -10.14 6.45 -8.36
N ALA A 91 -10.58 6.21 -9.60
CA ALA A 91 -10.20 5.01 -10.35
C ALA A 91 -8.71 5.02 -10.71
N THR A 92 -8.21 6.18 -11.14
CA THR A 92 -6.79 6.41 -11.40
C THR A 92 -5.95 6.22 -10.14
N VAL A 93 -6.34 6.83 -9.01
CA VAL A 93 -5.62 6.65 -7.74
C VAL A 93 -5.61 5.18 -7.31
N THR A 94 -6.74 4.49 -7.44
CA THR A 94 -6.84 3.06 -7.10
C THR A 94 -5.89 2.21 -7.96
N GLY A 95 -5.76 2.52 -9.26
CA GLY A 95 -4.80 1.85 -10.15
C GLY A 95 -3.35 2.07 -9.76
N GLU A 96 -3.00 3.28 -9.34
CA GLU A 96 -1.65 3.61 -8.85
C GLU A 96 -1.36 2.94 -7.50
N LEU A 97 -2.34 2.91 -6.58
CA LEU A 97 -2.21 2.19 -5.31
C LEU A 97 -2.04 0.69 -5.51
N LEU A 98 -2.74 0.11 -6.48
CA LEU A 98 -2.58 -1.30 -6.84
C LEU A 98 -1.16 -1.56 -7.34
N THR A 99 -0.66 -0.73 -8.26
CA THR A 99 0.72 -0.83 -8.77
C THR A 99 1.74 -0.73 -7.62
N LEU A 100 1.55 0.23 -6.71
CA LEU A 100 2.40 0.37 -5.54
C LEU A 100 2.36 -0.88 -4.65
N ALA A 101 1.17 -1.46 -4.43
CA ALA A 101 1.01 -2.66 -3.60
C ALA A 101 1.66 -3.91 -4.22
N GLU A 102 1.60 -4.07 -5.55
CA GLU A 102 2.29 -5.14 -6.26
C GLU A 102 3.81 -5.01 -6.13
N VAL A 103 4.36 -3.81 -6.36
CA VAL A 103 5.80 -3.56 -6.21
C VAL A 103 6.24 -3.75 -4.76
N LEU A 104 5.44 -3.28 -3.80
CA LEU A 104 5.68 -3.50 -2.36
C LEU A 104 5.69 -4.99 -2.01
N THR A 105 4.82 -5.80 -2.59
CA THR A 105 4.78 -7.25 -2.38
C THR A 105 6.11 -7.88 -2.79
N MET A 106 6.64 -7.50 -3.96
CA MET A 106 7.94 -7.97 -4.44
C MET A 106 9.09 -7.48 -3.55
N ALA A 107 9.10 -6.20 -3.18
CA ALA A 107 10.12 -5.66 -2.28
C ALA A 107 10.15 -6.41 -0.93
N LEU A 108 9.00 -6.74 -0.36
CA LEU A 108 8.92 -7.52 0.88
C LEU A 108 9.41 -8.96 0.70
N LEU A 109 9.07 -9.63 -0.40
CA LEU A 109 9.61 -10.97 -0.68
C LEU A 109 11.13 -10.96 -0.80
N GLU A 110 11.68 -9.95 -1.47
CA GLU A 110 13.12 -9.82 -1.58
C GLU A 110 13.79 -9.44 -0.25
N SER A 111 13.18 -8.61 0.58
CA SER A 111 13.64 -8.35 1.95
C SER A 111 13.67 -9.64 2.79
N ALA A 112 12.64 -10.47 2.70
CA ALA A 112 12.62 -11.76 3.39
C ALA A 112 13.74 -12.70 2.92
N ARG A 113 14.09 -12.64 1.63
CA ARG A 113 15.24 -13.38 1.06
C ARG A 113 16.59 -12.82 1.50
N GLN A 114 16.69 -11.51 1.72
CA GLN A 114 17.91 -10.83 2.18
C GLN A 114 18.14 -10.98 3.69
N ALA A 115 17.08 -11.22 4.47
CA ALA A 115 17.16 -11.37 5.92
C ALA A 115 18.07 -12.54 6.32
N SER A 116 19.09 -12.24 7.12
CA SER A 116 19.94 -13.25 7.74
C SER A 116 19.28 -13.92 8.95
N GLU A 117 18.40 -13.19 9.64
CA GLU A 117 17.71 -13.66 10.83
C GLU A 117 16.32 -14.23 10.48
N PRO A 118 15.96 -15.44 10.94
CA PRO A 118 14.65 -16.03 10.67
C PRO A 118 13.49 -15.14 11.11
N HIS A 119 13.64 -14.42 12.22
CA HIS A 119 12.60 -13.55 12.74
C HIS A 119 12.25 -12.40 11.79
N ASP A 120 13.26 -11.76 11.19
CA ASP A 120 13.07 -10.72 10.17
C ASP A 120 12.38 -11.29 8.94
N ALA A 121 12.81 -12.47 8.46
CA ALA A 121 12.20 -13.15 7.33
C ALA A 121 10.72 -13.46 7.59
N PHE A 122 10.37 -14.04 8.75
CA PHE A 122 9.00 -14.37 9.10
C PHE A 122 8.11 -13.13 9.24
N ALA A 123 8.59 -12.09 9.91
CA ALA A 123 7.83 -10.84 10.07
C ALA A 123 7.59 -10.15 8.72
N THR A 124 8.58 -10.17 7.84
CA THR A 124 8.48 -9.64 6.47
C THR A 124 7.51 -10.46 5.62
N LEU A 125 7.58 -11.80 5.65
CA LEU A 125 6.63 -12.68 4.94
C LEU A 125 5.19 -12.49 5.44
N ARG A 126 5.00 -12.30 6.74
CA ARG A 126 3.69 -11.98 7.30
C ARG A 126 3.18 -10.64 6.79
N ALA A 127 4.03 -9.62 6.66
CA ALA A 127 3.67 -8.37 6.03
C ALA A 127 3.29 -8.61 4.55
N THR A 128 4.06 -9.40 3.79
CA THR A 128 3.74 -9.76 2.40
C THR A 128 2.34 -10.36 2.25
N LEU A 129 1.96 -11.31 3.11
CA LEU A 129 0.61 -11.90 3.08
C LEU A 129 -0.49 -10.87 3.30
N ARG A 130 -0.23 -9.86 4.15
CA ARG A 130 -1.18 -8.76 4.39
C ARG A 130 -1.26 -7.82 3.18
N VAL A 131 -0.13 -7.48 2.56
CA VAL A 131 -0.09 -6.68 1.33
C VAL A 131 -0.78 -7.41 0.17
N HIS A 132 -0.62 -8.72 0.05
CA HIS A 132 -1.34 -9.50 -0.94
C HIS A 132 -2.87 -9.44 -0.74
N GLY A 133 -3.33 -9.58 0.51
CA GLY A 133 -4.74 -9.37 0.85
C GLY A 133 -5.24 -7.98 0.47
N LEU A 134 -4.41 -6.95 0.70
CA LEU A 134 -4.70 -5.59 0.23
C LEU A 134 -4.82 -5.49 -1.30
N CYS A 135 -3.91 -6.10 -2.07
CA CYS A 135 -4.03 -6.11 -3.54
C CYS A 135 -5.36 -6.71 -4.00
N LEU A 136 -5.79 -7.81 -3.39
CA LEU A 136 -7.07 -8.45 -3.71
C LEU A 136 -8.26 -7.50 -3.47
N GLU A 137 -8.27 -6.77 -2.34
CA GLU A 137 -9.34 -5.80 -2.07
C GLU A 137 -9.30 -4.61 -3.03
N LEU A 138 -8.11 -4.11 -3.39
CA LEU A 138 -7.97 -3.04 -4.40
C LEU A 138 -8.48 -3.48 -5.78
N HIS A 139 -8.17 -4.70 -6.21
CA HIS A 139 -8.71 -5.27 -7.45
C HIS A 139 -10.24 -5.36 -7.42
N ARG A 140 -10.83 -5.81 -6.31
CA ARG A 140 -12.29 -5.87 -6.16
C ARG A 140 -12.92 -4.47 -6.24
N SER A 141 -12.35 -3.49 -5.55
CA SER A 141 -12.81 -2.10 -5.60
C SER A 141 -12.78 -1.52 -7.02
N ARG A 142 -11.75 -1.85 -7.81
CA ARG A 142 -11.65 -1.44 -9.22
C ARG A 142 -12.71 -2.11 -10.09
N ALA A 143 -12.95 -3.41 -9.90
CA ALA A 143 -13.97 -4.15 -10.67
C ALA A 143 -15.38 -3.57 -10.45
N THR A 144 -15.73 -3.27 -9.19
CA THR A 144 -17.02 -2.63 -8.85
C THR A 144 -17.17 -1.24 -9.48
N SER A 145 -16.10 -0.46 -9.53
CA SER A 145 -16.11 0.88 -10.14
C SER A 145 -16.27 0.84 -11.66
N SER A 146 -15.80 -0.23 -12.33
CA SER A 146 -15.97 -0.43 -13.78
C SER A 146 -17.33 -0.99 -14.18
N ALA A 147 -18.10 -1.52 -13.22
CA ALA A 147 -19.36 -2.23 -13.45
C ALA A 147 -20.62 -1.34 -13.32
N LEU A 148 -20.47 -0.01 -13.21
CA LEU A 148 -21.57 0.96 -13.31
C LEU A 148 -21.63 1.49 -14.76
N PRO A 149 -22.56 1.00 -15.61
CA PRO A 149 -22.89 1.69 -16.84
C PRO A 149 -23.75 2.90 -16.48
N GLY A 150 -23.54 4.00 -17.21
CA GLY A 150 -24.50 5.10 -17.19
C GLY A 150 -25.88 4.58 -17.59
N ASP A 151 -26.82 4.59 -16.66
CA ASP A 151 -28.24 4.64 -16.98
C ASP A 151 -28.52 6.05 -17.52
N ASN A 152 -28.21 6.18 -18.81
CA ASN A 152 -28.71 7.24 -19.67
C ASN A 152 -30.23 7.14 -19.74
N HIS A 153 -30.84 8.31 -19.56
CA HIS A 153 -32.23 8.64 -19.85
C HIS A 153 -32.83 7.86 -21.03
N GLY A 154 -33.98 7.24 -20.75
CA GLY A 154 -34.98 6.80 -21.72
C GLY A 154 -36.37 6.96 -21.11
#